data_AF-A0A090W7Z7-F1
#
_entry.id   AF-A0A090W7Z7-F1
#
_cell.length_a   1.000
_cell.length_b   1.000
_cell.length_c   1.000
_cell.angle_alpha   90.00
_cell.angle_beta   90.00
_cell.angle_gamma   90.00
#
_symmetry.space_group_name_H-M   'P 1'
#
loop_
_entity.id
_entity.type
_entity.pdbx_description
1 polymer ?
#
loop_
_entity_poly.entity_id
_entity_poly.type
_entity_poly.pdbx_seq_one_letter_code
_entity_poly.pdbx_strand_id
1 'polypeptide(L)'
;MLSGLKQHFTTYVSELGIQMLDIKQEQLEKLQDNALKESAWLQLLLTMKFWLDDTSASFEKTDIFIEKSVNTTFDVLDIAPLKSVLDLGKFLFKEKFQMN
;
A
#
# COMPACT_ATOMS: atom_id res chain seq x y z
N MET A 1 -0.92 -1.54 23.18
CA MET A 1 0.52 -1.37 23.48
C MET A 1 1.32 -0.80 22.31
N LEU A 2 0.92 -0.96 21.03
CA LEU A 2 1.67 -0.40 19.87
C LEU A 2 1.06 0.86 19.22
N SER A 3 0.02 1.46 19.82
CA SER A 3 -0.72 2.58 19.22
C SER A 3 0.15 3.82 18.98
N GLY A 4 1.05 4.15 19.91
CA GLY A 4 1.98 5.28 19.74
C GLY A 4 2.96 5.07 18.59
N LEU A 5 3.56 3.87 18.49
CA LEU A 5 4.45 3.54 17.38
C LEU A 5 3.70 3.58 16.04
N LYS A 6 2.49 3.01 15.98
CA LYS A 6 1.65 3.06 14.79
C LYS A 6 1.41 4.51 14.35
N GLN A 7 1.04 5.37 15.28
CA GLN A 7 0.77 6.79 14.99
C GLN A 7 2.01 7.50 14.43
N HIS A 8 3.16 7.41 15.11
CA HIS A 8 4.39 8.06 14.62
C HIS A 8 4.84 7.51 13.28
N PHE A 9 4.76 6.20 13.08
CA PHE A 9 5.18 5.57 11.85
C PHE A 9 4.28 5.93 10.67
N THR A 10 2.96 5.92 10.83
CA THR A 10 2.05 6.28 9.74
C THR A 10 2.09 7.78 9.43
N THR A 11 2.38 8.64 10.42
CA THR A 11 2.70 10.05 10.19
C THR A 11 3.96 10.19 9.34
N TYR A 12 5.06 9.52 9.71
CA TYR A 12 6.28 9.51 8.91
C TYR A 12 6.02 9.07 7.45
N VAL A 13 5.28 7.97 7.25
CA VAL A 13 4.92 7.48 5.91
C VAL A 13 4.12 8.52 5.12
N SER A 14 3.22 9.26 5.77
CA SER A 14 2.43 10.32 5.11
C SER A 14 3.30 11.49 4.65
N GLU A 15 4.41 11.75 5.36
CA GLU A 15 5.33 12.86 5.08
C GLU A 15 6.35 12.52 3.99
N LEU A 16 6.47 11.26 3.57
CA LEU A 16 7.39 10.82 2.51
C LEU A 16 7.02 11.36 1.12
N GLY A 17 5.79 11.87 0.93
CA GLY A 17 5.35 12.41 -0.36
C GLY A 17 5.32 11.36 -1.47
N ILE A 18 4.98 10.11 -1.14
CA ILE A 18 4.87 9.02 -2.11
C ILE A 18 3.85 9.40 -3.18
N GLN A 19 4.28 9.35 -4.45
CA GLN A 19 3.42 9.68 -5.57
C GLN A 19 2.36 8.58 -5.74
N MET A 20 1.10 8.97 -5.61
CA MET A 20 -0.08 8.10 -5.79
C MET A 20 -0.79 8.46 -7.10
N LEU A 21 -1.80 7.67 -7.49
CA LEU A 21 -2.59 7.95 -8.69
C LEU A 21 -3.33 9.29 -8.52
N ASP A 22 -3.24 10.14 -9.55
CA ASP A 22 -4.02 11.38 -9.66
C ASP A 22 -5.49 11.05 -9.94
N ILE A 23 -6.25 10.82 -8.87
CA ILE A 23 -7.67 10.54 -8.92
C ILE A 23 -8.42 11.80 -8.48
N LYS A 24 -9.17 12.42 -9.40
CA LYS A 24 -9.98 13.61 -9.13
C LYS A 24 -11.26 13.32 -8.32
N GLN A 25 -11.13 12.60 -7.21
CA GLN A 25 -12.22 12.27 -6.30
C GLN A 25 -11.69 12.10 -4.87
N GLU A 26 -12.10 13.02 -3.98
CA GLU A 26 -11.60 13.13 -2.61
C GLU A 26 -11.72 11.82 -1.79
N GLN A 27 -12.81 11.07 -1.99
CA GLN A 27 -13.01 9.78 -1.29
C GLN A 27 -11.98 8.72 -1.70
N LEU A 28 -11.58 8.72 -2.98
CA LEU A 28 -10.60 7.78 -3.50
C LEU A 28 -9.18 8.20 -3.13
N GLU A 29 -8.90 9.50 -3.09
CA GLU A 29 -7.64 10.04 -2.53
C GLU A 29 -7.46 9.62 -1.06
N LYS A 30 -8.48 9.81 -0.22
CA LYS A 30 -8.47 9.36 1.18
C LYS A 30 -8.30 7.84 1.32
N LEU A 31 -8.92 7.07 0.43
CA LEU A 31 -8.77 5.61 0.42
C LEU A 31 -7.33 5.21 0.10
N GLN A 32 -6.71 5.83 -0.91
CA GLN A 32 -5.31 5.60 -1.27
C GLN A 32 -4.37 5.92 -0.10
N ASP A 33 -4.53 7.08 0.54
CA ASP A 33 -3.72 7.50 1.68
C ASP A 33 -3.84 6.54 2.88
N ASN A 34 -5.07 6.12 3.20
CA ASN A 34 -5.30 5.14 4.27
C ASN A 34 -4.73 3.77 3.93
N ALA A 35 -4.88 3.31 2.68
CA ALA A 35 -4.33 2.04 2.24
C ALA A 35 -2.80 2.04 2.32
N LEU A 36 -2.15 3.14 1.95
CA LEU A 36 -0.70 3.31 2.08
C LEU A 36 -0.25 3.20 3.55
N LYS A 37 -0.89 3.94 4.46
CA LYS A 37 -0.52 3.92 5.88
C LYS A 37 -0.70 2.56 6.54
N GLU A 38 -1.83 1.90 6.28
CA GLU A 38 -2.12 0.60 6.87
C GLU A 38 -1.24 -0.50 6.27
N SER A 39 -0.97 -0.46 4.96
CA SER A 39 -0.07 -1.43 4.31
C SER A 39 1.38 -1.26 4.77
N ALA A 40 1.88 -0.03 4.87
CA ALA A 40 3.20 0.25 5.43
C ALA A 40 3.31 -0.21 6.88
N TRP A 41 2.28 0.03 7.70
CA TRP A 41 2.25 -0.44 9.09
C TRP A 41 2.31 -1.97 9.17
N LEU A 42 1.53 -2.66 8.34
CA LEU A 42 1.58 -4.12 8.24
C LEU A 42 2.96 -4.60 7.78
N GLN A 43 3.56 -3.99 6.77
CA GLN A 43 4.90 -4.31 6.28
C GLN A 43 5.95 -4.18 7.38
N LEU A 44 5.87 -3.13 8.21
CA LEU A 44 6.77 -2.96 9.36
C LEU A 44 6.62 -4.11 10.36
N LEU A 45 5.39 -4.47 10.72
CA LEU A 45 5.14 -5.59 11.65
C LEU A 45 5.65 -6.92 11.10
N LEU A 46 5.44 -7.18 9.79
CA LEU A 46 5.94 -8.38 9.13
C LEU A 46 7.46 -8.40 9.06
N THR A 47 8.09 -7.25 8.80
CA THR A 47 9.56 -7.11 8.80
C THR A 47 10.13 -7.43 10.18
N MET A 48 9.56 -6.84 11.24
CA MET A 48 9.99 -7.14 12.61
C MET A 48 9.76 -8.62 12.96
N LYS A 49 8.64 -9.21 12.53
CA LYS A 49 8.37 -10.63 12.78
C LYS A 49 9.37 -11.53 12.05
N PHE A 50 9.66 -11.23 10.78
CA PHE A 50 10.63 -11.97 9.98
C PHE A 50 12.03 -11.88 10.60
N TRP A 51 12.42 -10.67 10.99
CA TRP A 51 13.72 -10.41 11.62
C TRP A 51 13.91 -11.21 12.91
N LEU A 52 12.87 -11.30 13.75
CA LEU A 52 12.92 -12.08 14.99
C LEU A 52 13.17 -13.59 14.77
N ASP A 53 12.78 -14.13 13.62
CA ASP A 53 12.94 -15.55 13.29
C ASP A 53 14.16 -15.82 12.40
N ASP A 54 14.83 -14.77 11.90
CA ASP A 54 15.92 -14.91 10.95
C ASP A 54 17.22 -15.33 11.65
N THR A 55 17.65 -16.55 11.35
CA THR A 55 18.89 -17.16 11.87
C THR A 55 20.01 -17.21 10.82
N SER A 56 19.83 -16.55 9.68
CA SER A 56 20.86 -16.43 8.64
C SER A 56 22.06 -15.60 9.10
N ALA A 57 23.20 -15.77 8.43
CA ALA A 57 24.42 -15.05 8.78
C ALA A 57 24.17 -13.54 8.66
N SER A 58 24.38 -12.82 9.76
CA SER A 58 24.15 -11.38 9.84
C SER A 58 22.76 -10.92 9.39
N PHE A 59 21.75 -11.79 9.46
CA PHE A 59 20.36 -11.49 9.04
C PHE A 59 20.19 -11.17 7.54
N GLU A 60 21.01 -11.74 6.66
CA GLU A 60 20.95 -11.51 5.21
C GLU A 60 19.55 -11.75 4.59
N LYS A 61 18.74 -12.66 5.16
CA LYS A 61 17.38 -12.91 4.65
C LYS A 61 16.43 -11.79 5.01
N THR A 62 16.62 -11.12 6.14
CA THR A 62 15.86 -9.92 6.52
C THR A 62 16.13 -8.79 5.54
N ASP A 63 17.39 -8.60 5.14
CA ASP A 63 17.74 -7.61 4.12
C ASP A 63 17.05 -7.91 2.79
N ILE A 64 17.10 -9.17 2.34
CA ILE A 64 16.41 -9.64 1.13
C ILE A 64 14.89 -9.44 1.26
N PHE A 65 14.32 -9.71 2.43
CA PHE A 65 12.89 -9.51 2.69
C PHE A 65 12.50 -8.04 2.59
N ILE A 66 13.29 -7.13 3.17
CA ILE A 66 13.07 -5.68 3.08
C ILE A 66 13.12 -5.24 1.62
N GLU A 67 14.16 -5.62 0.88
CA GLU A 67 14.31 -5.27 -0.54
C GLU A 67 13.09 -5.74 -1.36
N LYS A 68 12.73 -7.02 -1.23
CA LYS A 68 11.61 -7.60 -1.99
C LYS A 68 10.26 -7.00 -1.60
N SER A 69 10.01 -6.83 -0.30
CA SER A 69 8.72 -6.31 0.18
C SER A 69 8.52 -4.84 -0.19
N VAL A 70 9.55 -4.00 -0.05
CA VAL A 70 9.49 -2.59 -0.46
C VAL A 70 9.25 -2.47 -1.96
N ASN A 71 10.03 -3.18 -2.79
CA ASN A 71 9.86 -3.14 -4.25
C ASN A 71 8.46 -3.61 -4.65
N THR A 72 7.96 -4.70 -4.06
CA THR A 72 6.61 -5.21 -4.34
C THR A 72 5.53 -4.19 -3.99
N THR A 73 5.66 -3.46 -2.87
CA THR A 73 4.70 -2.41 -2.50
C THR A 73 4.67 -1.31 -3.55
N PHE A 74 5.83 -0.85 -4.02
CA PHE A 74 5.89 0.18 -5.07
C PHE A 74 5.37 -0.32 -6.41
N ASP A 75 5.69 -1.56 -6.79
CA ASP A 75 5.13 -2.18 -7.99
C ASP A 75 3.59 -2.14 -7.90
N VAL A 76 3.00 -2.57 -6.77
CA VAL A 76 1.54 -2.56 -6.53
C VAL A 76 0.91 -1.15 -6.60
N LEU A 77 1.60 -0.13 -6.12
CA LEU A 77 1.14 1.25 -6.18
C LEU A 77 1.22 1.83 -7.60
N ASP A 78 2.23 1.44 -8.38
CA ASP A 78 2.46 1.93 -9.74
C ASP A 78 1.61 1.19 -10.80
N ILE A 79 1.05 0.02 -10.46
CA ILE A 79 0.21 -0.68 -11.44
C ILE A 79 -1.03 0.19 -11.76
N ALA A 80 -1.24 0.41 -13.07
CA ALA A 80 -2.45 0.94 -13.70
C ALA A 80 -3.83 0.25 -13.44
N PRO A 81 -4.01 -0.93 -12.80
CA PRO A 81 -5.26 -1.62 -12.61
C PRO A 81 -6.29 -0.83 -11.82
N LEU A 82 -5.93 0.09 -10.93
CA LEU A 82 -6.95 0.90 -10.26
C LEU A 82 -7.74 1.73 -11.28
N LYS A 83 -7.05 2.32 -12.27
CA LYS A 83 -7.71 3.02 -13.38
C LYS A 83 -8.53 2.04 -14.21
N SER A 84 -7.99 0.86 -14.54
CA SER A 84 -8.71 -0.16 -15.32
C SER A 84 -9.92 -0.74 -14.60
N VAL A 85 -9.88 -0.89 -13.27
CA VAL A 85 -10.99 -1.35 -12.41
C VAL A 85 -12.05 -0.26 -12.30
N LEU A 86 -11.66 1.01 -12.15
CA LEU A 86 -12.58 2.14 -12.18
C LEU A 86 -13.24 2.30 -13.56
N ASP A 87 -12.47 2.17 -14.65
CA ASP A 87 -12.98 2.23 -16.02
C ASP A 87 -13.89 1.03 -16.33
N LEU A 88 -13.57 -0.17 -15.84
CA LEU A 88 -14.45 -1.34 -15.88
C LEU A 88 -15.74 -1.13 -15.09
N GLY A 89 -15.66 -0.55 -13.87
CA GLY A 89 -16.82 -0.20 -13.07
C GLY A 89 -17.73 0.83 -13.76
N LYS A 90 -17.15 1.85 -14.38
CA LYS A 90 -17.87 2.83 -15.21
C LYS A 90 -18.55 2.16 -16.41
N PHE A 91 -17.86 1.23 -17.07
CA PHE A 91 -18.42 0.46 -18.18
C PHE A 91 -19.62 -0.38 -17.73
N LEU A 92 -19.47 -1.19 -16.68
CA LEU A 92 -20.55 -2.02 -16.14
C LEU A 92 -21.76 -1.19 -15.68
N PHE A 93 -21.52 -0.02 -15.10
CA PHE A 93 -22.59 0.93 -14.76
C PHE A 93 -23.31 1.43 -16.01
N LYS A 94 -22.59 1.89 -17.04
CA LYS A 94 -23.20 2.34 -18.31
C LYS A 94 -24.04 1.24 -18.96
N GLU A 95 -23.53 0.02 -19.06
CA GLU A 95 -24.28 -1.11 -19.65
C GLU A 95 -25.56 -1.42 -18.86
N LYS A 96 -25.51 -1.36 -17.52
CA LYS A 96 -26.69 -1.63 -16.68
C LYS A 96 -27.77 -0.55 -16.77
N PHE A 97 -27.40 0.71 -17.07
CA PHE A 97 -28.32 1.84 -17.14
C PHE A 97 -28.71 2.25 -18.58
N GLN A 98 -28.04 1.71 -19.62
CA GLN A 98 -28.45 1.86 -21.03
C GLN A 98 -29.45 0.80 -21.51
N MET A 99 -29.82 -0.16 -20.65
CA MET A 99 -31.03 -0.97 -20.84
C MET A 99 -32.24 -0.27 -20.21
N ASN A 100 -32.70 0.82 -20.82
CA ASN A 100 -34.07 1.36 -20.73
C ASN A 100 -34.31 2.35 -21.87
#